data_AF-A0A925E094-F1
#
_entry.id   AF-A0A925E094-F1
#
_cell.length_a   1.000
_cell.length_b   1.000
_cell.length_c   1.000
_cell.angle_alpha   90.00
_cell.angle_beta   90.00
_cell.angle_gamma   90.00
#
_symmetry.space_group_name_H-M   'P 1'
#
loop_
_entity.id
_entity.type
_entity.pdbx_description
1 polymer ?
#
loop_
_entity_poly.entity_id
_entity_poly.type
_entity_poly.pdbx_seq_one_letter_code
_entity_poly.pdbx_strand_id
1 'polypeptide(L)'
;MTIARIETQPNFPQGDITDHNAAMIEILLQDSSFVERAHECSETHVLLYKLVHHALKQYGIANNFPLANHLAFSHGAAAYETMATLVRPIAPRYDHFQTAGQAASIADLLHDGANATMLFVDARDRFVSEQPLAAETIKLASKLYDIALPEDYILLGAAIERQLEMDVLDGVGYNV
;
A
#
# COMPACT_ATOMS: atom_id res chain seq x y z
N MET A 1 -26.75 -0.97 -20.47
CA MET A 1 -25.64 -1.65 -19.78
C MET A 1 -24.77 -0.56 -19.19
N THR A 2 -24.99 -0.25 -17.91
CA THR A 2 -24.15 0.71 -17.19
C THR A 2 -22.82 0.02 -16.91
N ILE A 3 -21.74 0.48 -17.53
CA ILE A 3 -20.40 0.04 -17.16
C ILE A 3 -20.19 0.54 -15.74
N ALA A 4 -20.15 -0.37 -14.77
CA ALA A 4 -19.86 -0.02 -13.39
C ALA A 4 -18.50 0.69 -13.34
N ARG A 5 -18.47 1.89 -12.76
CA ARG A 5 -17.30 2.77 -12.74
C ARG A 5 -16.82 2.92 -11.30
N ILE A 6 -15.52 2.88 -11.10
CA ILE A 6 -14.88 3.23 -9.83
C ILE A 6 -15.10 4.72 -9.57
N GLU A 7 -15.61 5.04 -8.39
CA GLU A 7 -15.84 6.41 -7.93
C GLU A 7 -14.52 7.02 -7.47
N THR A 8 -14.24 8.25 -7.89
CA THR A 8 -13.06 8.97 -7.41
C THR A 8 -13.23 9.33 -5.93
N GLN A 9 -12.24 8.99 -5.11
CA GLN A 9 -12.13 9.36 -3.70
C GLN A 9 -10.87 10.20 -3.48
N PRO A 10 -10.91 11.53 -3.71
CA PRO A 10 -9.73 12.37 -3.64
C PRO A 10 -9.11 12.47 -2.23
N ASN A 11 -9.89 12.17 -1.18
CA ASN A 11 -9.47 12.16 0.22
C ASN A 11 -8.94 10.79 0.69
N PHE A 12 -8.72 9.83 -0.22
CA PHE A 12 -7.98 8.62 0.14
C PHE A 12 -6.49 8.98 0.26
N PRO A 13 -5.71 8.43 1.20
CA PRO A 13 -6.05 7.42 2.21
C PRO A 13 -6.49 7.96 3.59
N GLN A 14 -6.86 9.24 3.71
CA GLN A 14 -7.34 9.79 4.98
C GLN A 14 -8.67 9.15 5.44
N GLY A 15 -9.48 8.68 4.49
CA GLY A 15 -10.67 7.85 4.74
C GLY A 15 -10.57 6.48 4.06
N ASP A 16 -11.44 5.56 4.47
CA ASP A 16 -11.58 4.24 3.83
C ASP A 16 -12.21 4.34 2.42
N ILE A 17 -12.13 3.26 1.65
CA ILE A 17 -12.85 3.12 0.39
C ILE A 17 -14.37 2.97 0.64
N THR A 18 -15.19 3.36 -0.34
CA THR A 18 -16.64 3.13 -0.27
C THR A 18 -16.98 1.66 -0.53
N ASP A 19 -18.13 1.17 -0.03
CA ASP A 19 -18.61 -0.19 -0.32
C ASP A 19 -18.69 -0.49 -1.84
N HIS A 20 -19.11 0.51 -2.63
CA HIS A 20 -19.17 0.40 -4.08
C HIS A 20 -17.78 0.23 -4.69
N ASN A 21 -16.80 1.02 -4.26
CA ASN A 21 -15.42 0.87 -4.71
C ASN A 21 -14.81 -0.45 -4.24
N ALA A 22 -15.07 -0.88 -3.00
CA ALA A 22 -14.62 -2.16 -2.46
C ALA A 22 -15.05 -3.33 -3.36
N ALA A 23 -16.34 -3.41 -3.71
CA ALA A 23 -16.86 -4.47 -4.57
C ALA A 23 -16.23 -4.47 -5.98
N MET A 24 -15.99 -3.28 -6.55
CA MET A 24 -15.38 -3.14 -7.87
C MET A 24 -13.88 -3.47 -7.86
N ILE A 25 -13.16 -3.00 -6.84
CA ILE A 25 -11.72 -3.18 -6.69
C ILE A 25 -11.42 -4.63 -6.36
N GLU A 26 -12.22 -5.28 -5.51
CA GLU A 26 -12.08 -6.71 -5.20
C GLU A 26 -12.00 -7.54 -6.48
N ILE A 27 -12.89 -7.31 -7.45
CA ILE A 27 -12.91 -8.02 -8.74
C ILE A 27 -11.64 -7.76 -9.55
N LEU A 28 -11.16 -6.52 -9.58
CA LEU A 28 -9.96 -6.15 -10.34
C LEU A 28 -8.68 -6.70 -9.73
N LEU A 29 -8.59 -6.75 -8.40
CA LEU A 29 -7.44 -7.29 -7.69
C LEU A 29 -7.29 -8.82 -7.86
N GLN A 30 -8.34 -9.51 -8.32
CA GLN A 30 -8.25 -10.94 -8.67
C GLN A 30 -7.47 -11.18 -9.97
N ASP A 31 -7.36 -10.17 -10.85
CA ASP A 31 -6.54 -10.24 -12.06
C ASP A 31 -5.10 -9.82 -11.73
N SER A 32 -4.23 -10.81 -11.51
CA SER A 32 -2.81 -10.58 -11.20
C SER A 32 -2.10 -9.73 -12.26
N SER A 33 -2.47 -9.86 -13.54
CA SER A 33 -1.89 -9.07 -14.62
C SER A 33 -2.33 -7.61 -14.55
N PHE A 34 -3.55 -7.35 -14.07
CA PHE A 34 -4.02 -6.00 -13.82
C PHE A 34 -3.28 -5.37 -12.65
N VAL A 35 -3.14 -6.09 -11.54
CA VAL A 35 -2.38 -5.62 -10.36
C VAL A 35 -0.93 -5.31 -10.74
N GLU A 36 -0.26 -6.18 -11.49
CA GLU A 36 1.13 -5.94 -11.93
C GLU A 36 1.25 -4.67 -12.79
N ARG A 37 0.38 -4.49 -13.79
CA ARG A 37 0.39 -3.28 -14.62
C ARG A 37 0.04 -2.02 -13.83
N ALA A 38 -0.91 -2.11 -12.91
CA ALA A 38 -1.31 -0.98 -12.07
C ALA A 38 -0.19 -0.59 -11.11
N HIS A 39 0.49 -1.57 -10.52
CA HIS A 39 1.67 -1.41 -9.67
C HIS A 39 2.85 -0.76 -10.41
N GLU A 40 3.20 -1.24 -11.61
CA GLU A 40 4.27 -0.63 -12.40
C GLU A 40 3.93 0.83 -12.79
N CYS A 41 2.65 1.08 -13.11
CA CYS A 41 2.15 2.41 -13.41
C CYS A 41 2.22 3.34 -12.18
N SER A 42 1.78 2.86 -11.01
CA SER A 42 1.81 3.62 -9.77
C SER A 42 3.24 3.96 -9.36
N GLU A 43 4.17 3.01 -9.39
CA GLU A 43 5.59 3.28 -9.09
C GLU A 43 6.26 4.24 -10.11
N THR A 44 5.79 4.25 -11.36
CA THR A 44 6.29 5.18 -12.39
C THR A 44 5.87 6.62 -12.12
N HIS A 45 4.66 6.82 -11.58
CA HIS A 45 4.07 8.14 -11.36
C HIS A 45 4.20 8.65 -9.91
N VAL A 46 4.35 7.75 -8.95
CA VAL A 46 4.45 8.03 -7.52
C VAL A 46 5.79 7.50 -7.01
N LEU A 47 6.78 8.39 -6.97
CA LEU A 47 8.13 8.04 -6.51
C LEU A 47 8.14 7.45 -5.10
N LEU A 48 7.20 7.88 -4.24
CA LEU A 48 7.08 7.37 -2.87
C LEU A 48 6.91 5.84 -2.88
N TYR A 49 5.91 5.31 -3.58
CA TYR A 49 5.65 3.86 -3.66
C TYR A 49 6.88 3.08 -4.10
N LYS A 50 7.57 3.55 -5.15
CA LYS A 50 8.79 2.92 -5.63
C LYS A 50 9.90 2.85 -4.56
N LEU A 51 10.09 3.92 -3.79
CA LEU A 51 11.10 3.98 -2.74
C LEU A 51 10.73 3.10 -1.55
N VAL A 52 9.46 3.16 -1.14
CA VAL A 52 8.89 2.39 -0.04
C VAL A 52 9.00 0.91 -0.34
N HIS A 53 8.44 0.46 -1.46
CA HIS A 53 8.45 -0.94 -1.86
C HIS A 53 9.87 -1.49 -2.01
N HIS A 54 10.80 -0.72 -2.61
CA HIS A 54 12.19 -1.13 -2.72
C HIS A 54 12.85 -1.33 -1.35
N ALA A 55 12.68 -0.38 -0.45
CA ALA A 55 13.32 -0.45 0.86
C ALA A 55 12.72 -1.56 1.73
N LEU A 56 11.41 -1.80 1.66
CA LEU A 56 10.78 -2.91 2.37
C LEU A 56 11.23 -4.27 1.84
N LYS A 57 11.48 -4.38 0.54
CA LYS A 57 12.15 -5.54 -0.03
C LYS A 57 13.55 -5.75 0.56
N GLN A 58 14.34 -4.68 0.70
CA GLN A 58 15.66 -4.76 1.35
C GLN A 58 15.54 -5.14 2.84
N TYR A 59 14.55 -4.60 3.55
CA TYR A 59 14.29 -4.91 4.96
C TYR A 59 14.07 -6.41 5.17
N GLY A 60 13.19 -7.01 4.37
CA GLY A 60 12.90 -8.43 4.50
C GLY A 60 14.14 -9.29 4.18
N ILE A 61 14.98 -8.87 3.22
CA ILE A 61 16.23 -9.57 2.87
C ILE A 61 17.20 -9.50 4.05
N ALA A 62 17.40 -8.31 4.62
CA ALA A 62 18.28 -8.11 5.78
C ALA A 62 17.84 -8.92 7.00
N ASN A 63 16.52 -9.13 7.15
CA ASN A 63 15.93 -9.89 8.25
C ASN A 63 15.63 -11.37 7.91
N ASN A 64 16.13 -11.87 6.77
CA ASN A 64 15.96 -13.26 6.32
C ASN A 64 14.51 -13.75 6.32
N PHE A 65 13.58 -12.91 5.84
CA PHE A 65 12.19 -13.32 5.71
C PHE A 65 12.08 -14.53 4.75
N PRO A 66 11.24 -15.54 5.09
CA PRO A 66 10.89 -16.58 4.15
C PRO A 66 10.35 -15.98 2.84
N LEU A 67 10.63 -16.63 1.71
CA LEU A 67 10.17 -16.16 0.40
C LEU A 67 8.65 -15.89 0.36
N ALA A 68 7.84 -16.74 1.00
CA ALA A 68 6.40 -16.55 1.07
C ALA A 68 6.00 -15.24 1.77
N ASN A 69 6.74 -14.82 2.81
CA ASN A 69 6.48 -13.58 3.53
C ASN A 69 6.85 -12.36 2.67
N HIS A 70 7.95 -12.47 1.91
CA HIS A 70 8.33 -11.45 0.92
C HIS A 70 7.26 -11.26 -0.17
N LEU A 71 6.78 -12.37 -0.74
CA LEU A 71 5.75 -12.34 -1.78
C LEU A 71 4.43 -11.77 -1.24
N ALA A 72 4.02 -12.21 -0.04
CA ALA A 72 2.85 -11.68 0.65
C ALA A 72 2.94 -10.17 0.86
N PHE A 73 4.09 -9.71 1.34
CA PHE A 73 4.35 -8.31 1.58
C PHE A 73 4.27 -7.47 0.30
N SER A 74 5.02 -7.84 -0.73
CA SER A 74 5.01 -7.12 -2.02
C SER A 74 3.63 -7.14 -2.68
N HIS A 75 2.89 -8.25 -2.55
CA HIS A 75 1.53 -8.33 -3.05
C HIS A 75 0.59 -7.35 -2.32
N GLY A 76 0.70 -7.26 -0.99
CA GLY A 76 -0.05 -6.29 -0.20
C GLY A 76 0.21 -4.84 -0.60
N ALA A 77 1.48 -4.48 -0.77
CA ALA A 77 1.88 -3.16 -1.24
C ALA A 77 1.29 -2.85 -2.63
N ALA A 78 1.51 -3.74 -3.59
CA ALA A 78 0.97 -3.59 -4.96
C ALA A 78 -0.57 -3.50 -4.99
N ALA A 79 -1.27 -4.26 -4.14
CA ALA A 79 -2.72 -4.21 -4.03
C ALA A 79 -3.21 -2.86 -3.48
N TYR A 80 -2.54 -2.32 -2.46
CA TYR A 80 -2.81 -0.99 -1.93
C TYR A 80 -2.55 0.09 -2.99
N GLU A 81 -1.42 0.06 -3.68
CA GLU A 81 -1.10 1.04 -4.72
C GLU A 81 -2.09 1.01 -5.88
N THR A 82 -2.51 -0.19 -6.27
CA THR A 82 -3.55 -0.41 -7.29
C THR A 82 -4.85 0.23 -6.85
N MET A 83 -5.29 -0.05 -5.61
CA MET A 83 -6.47 0.55 -5.01
C MET A 83 -6.38 2.08 -4.98
N ALA A 84 -5.25 2.61 -4.49
CA ALA A 84 -5.00 4.04 -4.38
C ALA A 84 -5.06 4.74 -5.74
N THR A 85 -4.48 4.12 -6.78
CA THR A 85 -4.47 4.62 -8.16
C THR A 85 -5.86 4.61 -8.78
N LEU A 86 -6.65 3.58 -8.49
CA LEU A 86 -8.01 3.45 -9.02
C LEU A 86 -8.96 4.50 -8.44
N VAL A 87 -8.91 4.71 -7.13
CA VAL A 87 -9.78 5.69 -6.46
C VAL A 87 -9.23 7.11 -6.56
N ARG A 88 -7.93 7.28 -6.83
CA ARG A 88 -7.29 8.58 -7.13
C ARG A 88 -6.51 8.53 -8.45
N PRO A 89 -7.20 8.73 -9.58
CA PRO A 89 -6.58 8.68 -10.90
C PRO A 89 -5.58 9.83 -11.15
N ILE A 90 -5.56 10.85 -10.28
CA ILE A 90 -4.55 11.91 -10.31
C ILE A 90 -3.68 11.73 -9.07
N ALA A 91 -2.41 11.41 -9.29
CA ALA A 91 -1.44 11.27 -8.21
C ALA A 91 -1.33 12.57 -7.39
N PRO A 92 -1.26 12.48 -6.05
CA PRO A 92 -0.94 13.64 -5.21
C PRO A 92 0.40 14.24 -5.62
N ARG A 93 0.51 15.57 -5.50
CA ARG A 93 1.80 16.24 -5.65
C ARG A 93 2.57 16.10 -4.34
N TYR A 94 3.55 15.22 -4.32
CA TYR A 94 4.47 15.07 -3.20
C TYR A 94 5.60 16.11 -3.28
N ASP A 95 5.93 16.74 -2.16
CA ASP A 95 7.13 17.58 -2.07
C ASP A 95 8.38 16.69 -2.17
N HIS A 96 9.32 17.07 -3.04
CA HIS A 96 10.55 16.31 -3.27
C HIS A 96 11.42 16.17 -2.01
N PHE A 97 11.48 17.20 -1.16
CA PHE A 97 12.22 17.16 0.10
C PHE A 97 11.55 16.23 1.11
N GLN A 98 10.22 16.22 1.18
CA GLN A 98 9.50 15.30 2.05
C GLN A 98 9.65 13.85 1.59
N THR A 99 9.58 13.62 0.29
CA THR A 99 9.81 12.29 -0.30
C THR A 99 11.23 11.79 0.01
N ALA A 100 12.24 12.66 -0.09
CA ALA A 100 13.62 12.34 0.28
C ALA A 100 13.80 12.11 1.79
N GLY A 101 13.12 12.90 2.63
CA GLY A 101 13.10 12.72 4.08
C GLY A 101 12.49 11.38 4.49
N GLN A 102 11.40 10.97 3.84
CA GLN A 102 10.84 9.64 4.07
C GLN A 102 11.72 8.52 3.53
N ALA A 103 12.40 8.72 2.39
CA ALA A 103 13.38 7.74 1.93
C ALA A 103 14.48 7.49 2.98
N ALA A 104 14.90 8.55 3.71
CA ALA A 104 15.85 8.44 4.80
C ALA A 104 15.26 7.75 6.04
N SER A 105 14.02 8.06 6.44
CA SER A 105 13.35 7.40 7.56
C SER A 105 13.16 5.89 7.28
N ILE A 106 12.84 5.54 6.04
CA ILE A 106 12.73 4.15 5.62
C ILE A 106 14.10 3.45 5.60
N ALA A 107 15.17 4.16 5.24
CA ALA A 107 16.53 3.62 5.35
C ALA A 107 16.92 3.34 6.82
N ASP A 108 16.48 4.17 7.77
CA ASP A 108 16.70 3.93 9.20
C ASP A 108 15.98 2.65 9.70
N LEU A 109 14.81 2.31 9.13
CA LEU A 109 14.11 1.05 9.42
C LEU A 109 14.96 -0.19 9.05
N LEU A 110 15.88 -0.07 8.09
CA LEU A 110 16.80 -1.16 7.71
C LEU A 110 17.84 -1.45 8.79
N HIS A 111 18.13 -0.48 9.64
CA HIS A 111 19.21 -0.55 10.64
C HIS A 111 18.71 -0.87 12.05
N ASP A 112 17.41 -0.70 12.32
CA ASP A 112 16.78 -0.98 13.61
C ASP A 112 15.55 -1.90 13.46
N GLY A 113 15.81 -3.20 13.32
CA GLY A 113 14.76 -4.20 13.08
C GLY A 113 13.72 -4.32 14.19
N ALA A 114 14.06 -4.00 15.44
CA ALA A 114 13.11 -4.05 16.55
C ALA A 114 12.10 -2.91 16.46
N ASN A 115 12.58 -1.68 16.25
CA ASN A 115 11.71 -0.52 16.08
C ASN A 115 10.90 -0.60 14.78
N ALA A 116 11.51 -1.10 13.69
CA ALA A 116 10.79 -1.34 12.44
C ALA A 116 9.65 -2.35 12.61
N THR A 117 9.89 -3.44 13.35
CA THR A 117 8.87 -4.45 13.61
C THR A 117 7.68 -3.87 14.40
N MET A 118 7.93 -3.07 15.44
CA MET A 118 6.86 -2.41 16.19
C MET A 118 6.07 -1.45 15.30
N LEU A 119 6.76 -0.62 14.51
CA LEU A 119 6.13 0.30 13.57
C LEU A 119 5.23 -0.42 12.57
N PHE A 120 5.66 -1.58 12.08
CA PHE A 120 4.88 -2.38 11.14
C PHE A 120 3.61 -2.95 11.77
N VAL A 121 3.71 -3.49 12.98
CA VAL A 121 2.53 -3.98 13.72
C VAL A 121 1.55 -2.85 14.00
N ASP A 122 2.04 -1.70 14.48
CA ASP A 122 1.20 -0.53 14.76
C ASP A 122 0.56 0.05 13.49
N ALA A 123 1.28 0.04 12.36
CA ALA A 123 0.74 0.45 11.06
C ALA A 123 -0.37 -0.51 10.61
N ARG A 124 -0.16 -1.83 10.73
CA ARG A 124 -1.16 -2.85 10.39
C ARG A 124 -2.42 -2.69 11.23
N ASP A 125 -2.28 -2.56 12.54
CA ASP A 125 -3.42 -2.48 13.46
C ASP A 125 -4.22 -1.20 13.23
N ARG A 126 -3.54 -0.07 12.94
CA ARG A 126 -4.21 1.16 12.47
C ARG A 126 -4.89 0.99 11.13
N PHE A 127 -4.24 0.37 10.15
CA PHE A 127 -4.84 0.14 8.84
C PHE A 127 -6.13 -0.68 8.93
N VAL A 128 -6.11 -1.78 9.68
CA VAL A 128 -7.30 -2.63 9.86
C VAL A 128 -8.43 -1.93 10.61
N SER A 129 -8.10 -1.06 11.58
CA SER A 129 -9.11 -0.35 12.37
C SER A 129 -9.67 0.91 11.69
N GLU A 130 -8.84 1.65 10.98
CA GLU A 130 -9.22 2.90 10.29
C GLU A 130 -9.73 2.68 8.87
N GLN A 131 -9.29 1.61 8.20
CA GLN A 131 -9.68 1.24 6.83
C GLN A 131 -10.09 -0.24 6.70
N PRO A 132 -11.11 -0.68 7.45
CA PRO A 132 -11.54 -2.08 7.42
C PRO A 132 -11.97 -2.58 6.04
N LEU A 133 -12.61 -1.75 5.21
CA LEU A 133 -13.04 -2.14 3.86
C LEU A 133 -11.83 -2.33 2.95
N ALA A 134 -10.88 -1.39 2.93
CA ALA A 134 -9.65 -1.55 2.16
C ALA A 134 -8.87 -2.81 2.59
N ALA A 135 -8.72 -3.03 3.89
CA ALA A 135 -8.03 -4.20 4.43
C ALA A 135 -8.72 -5.51 4.01
N GLU A 136 -10.05 -5.58 4.12
CA GLU A 136 -10.82 -6.75 3.72
C GLU A 136 -10.77 -6.99 2.20
N THR A 137 -10.91 -5.94 1.38
CA THR A 137 -10.79 -6.03 -0.08
C THR A 137 -9.44 -6.59 -0.51
N ILE A 138 -8.33 -6.10 0.07
CA ILE A 138 -6.98 -6.61 -0.23
C ILE A 138 -6.87 -8.08 0.19
N LYS A 139 -7.28 -8.40 1.42
CA LYS A 139 -7.22 -9.77 1.95
C LYS A 139 -8.02 -10.76 1.11
N LEU A 140 -9.24 -10.40 0.68
CA LEU A 140 -10.10 -11.27 -0.13
C LEU A 140 -9.48 -11.53 -1.51
N ALA A 141 -8.97 -10.48 -2.15
CA ALA A 141 -8.31 -10.63 -3.45
C ALA A 141 -7.08 -11.54 -3.39
N SER A 142 -6.29 -11.47 -2.31
CA SER A 142 -5.10 -12.31 -2.15
C SER A 142 -5.40 -13.80 -1.94
N LYS A 143 -6.61 -14.17 -1.52
CA LYS A 143 -7.00 -15.58 -1.35
C LYS A 143 -7.14 -16.34 -2.66
N LEU A 144 -7.26 -15.63 -3.78
CA LEU A 144 -7.41 -16.20 -5.11
C LEU A 144 -6.08 -16.45 -5.81
N TYR A 145 -4.97 -16.10 -5.15
CA TYR A 145 -3.64 -16.42 -5.65
C TYR A 145 -3.37 -17.92 -5.54
N ASP A 146 -2.70 -18.50 -6.55
CA ASP A 146 -2.39 -19.93 -6.62
C ASP A 146 -1.49 -20.41 -5.46
N ILE A 147 -0.82 -19.48 -4.78
CA ILE A 147 0.05 -19.74 -3.64
C ILE A 147 -0.61 -19.14 -2.40
N ALA A 148 -0.78 -19.96 -1.35
CA ALA A 148 -1.23 -19.47 -0.04
C ALA A 148 -0.18 -18.52 0.56
N LEU A 149 -0.45 -17.22 0.47
CA LEU A 149 0.38 -16.16 1.04
C LEU A 149 -0.08 -15.85 2.48
N PRO A 150 0.85 -15.65 3.43
CA PRO A 150 0.49 -15.27 4.80
C PRO A 150 -0.29 -13.95 4.85
N GLU A 151 -1.56 -14.01 5.29
CA GLU A 151 -2.47 -12.84 5.33
C GLU A 151 -1.89 -11.67 6.15
N ASP A 152 -1.21 -11.96 7.26
CA ASP A 152 -0.59 -10.92 8.10
C ASP A 152 0.43 -10.08 7.33
N TYR A 153 1.23 -10.70 6.46
CA TYR A 153 2.25 -10.02 5.67
C TYR A 153 1.65 -9.27 4.48
N ILE A 154 0.54 -9.75 3.91
CA ILE A 154 -0.24 -9.01 2.92
C ILE A 154 -0.73 -7.69 3.52
N LEU A 155 -1.40 -7.77 4.68
CA LEU A 155 -1.89 -6.56 5.34
C LEU A 155 -0.75 -5.66 5.81
N LEU A 156 0.40 -6.23 6.20
CA LEU A 156 1.59 -5.46 6.57
C LEU A 156 2.09 -4.60 5.40
N GLY A 157 2.22 -5.18 4.21
CA GLY A 157 2.68 -4.45 3.02
C GLY A 157 1.75 -3.29 2.67
N ALA A 158 0.44 -3.54 2.63
CA ALA A 158 -0.56 -2.51 2.38
C ALA A 158 -0.54 -1.39 3.45
N ALA A 159 -0.44 -1.77 4.72
CA ALA A 159 -0.48 -0.84 5.83
C ALA A 159 0.73 0.10 5.86
N ILE A 160 1.92 -0.38 5.51
CA ILE A 160 3.13 0.44 5.50
C ILE A 160 3.11 1.43 4.34
N GLU A 161 2.69 1.01 3.14
CA GLU A 161 2.49 1.93 2.01
C GLU A 161 1.53 3.06 2.39
N ARG A 162 0.39 2.72 3.00
CA ARG A 162 -0.55 3.72 3.52
C ARG A 162 0.10 4.63 4.55
N GLN A 163 0.77 4.07 5.56
CA GLN A 163 1.32 4.86 6.65
C GLN A 163 2.31 5.90 6.12
N LEU A 164 3.20 5.49 5.23
CA LEU A 164 4.21 6.38 4.67
C LEU A 164 3.58 7.41 3.73
N GLU A 165 2.54 7.04 2.99
CA GLU A 165 1.75 8.00 2.24
C GLU A 165 1.08 9.04 3.14
N MET A 166 0.43 8.61 4.23
CA MET A 166 -0.16 9.51 5.23
C MET A 166 0.90 10.44 5.84
N ASP A 167 2.08 9.92 6.19
CA ASP A 167 3.16 10.72 6.78
C ASP A 167 3.66 11.81 5.81
N VAL A 168 3.70 11.53 4.50
CA VAL A 168 4.01 12.57 3.50
C VAL A 168 2.87 13.58 3.39
N LEU A 169 1.62 13.12 3.31
CA LEU A 169 0.45 13.99 3.17
C LEU A 169 0.25 14.91 4.38
N ASP A 170 0.45 14.41 5.60
CA ASP A 170 0.34 15.19 6.84
C ASP A 170 1.53 16.15 7.03
N GLY A 171 2.70 15.78 6.50
CA GLY A 171 3.86 16.67 6.41
C GLY A 171 3.61 17.88 5.50
N VAL A 172 2.73 17.76 4.51
CA VAL A 172 2.18 18.87 3.73
C VAL A 172 1.13 19.58 4.59
N GLY A 173 1.58 20.39 5.55
CA GLY A 173 0.69 21.36 6.20
C GLY A 173 -0.08 22.10 5.11
N TYR A 174 -1.39 21.87 5.01
CA TYR A 174 -2.28 22.57 4.10
C TYR A 174 -2.25 24.06 4.44
N ASN A 175 -1.32 24.79 3.82
CA ASN A 175 -1.47 26.22 3.60
C ASN A 175 -2.48 26.37 2.46
N VAL A 176 -3.76 26.30 2.82
CA VAL A 176 -4.84 26.94 2.07
C VAL A 176 -5.28 28.17 2.85
#